data_AF-A0A2U3L6F4-F1
#
_entry.id   AF-A0A2U3L6F4-F1
#
_cell.length_a   1.000
_cell.length_b   1.000
_cell.length_c   1.000
_cell.angle_alpha   90.00
_cell.angle_beta   90.00
_cell.angle_gamma   90.00
#
_symmetry.space_group_name_H-M   'P 1'
#
loop_
_entity.id
_entity.type
_entity.pdbx_description
1 polymer ?
#
loop_
_entity_poly.entity_id
_entity_poly.type
_entity_poly.pdbx_seq_one_letter_code
_entity_poly.pdbx_strand_id
1 'polypeptide(L)' 'MFFQDLNSNPTFRILPLTYEVALEVASLGVLRDPADRAIAATARVHRLRLVTSDQRIIDSKLVPVVE' A
#
# COMPACT_ATOMS: atom_id res chain seq x y z
N MET A 1 20.02 7.23 6.57
CA MET A 1 19.39 8.56 6.61
C MET A 1 18.08 8.62 5.84
N PHE A 2 17.97 8.00 4.66
CA PHE A 2 16.75 7.97 3.82
C PHE A 2 15.38 7.88 4.54
N PHE A 3 15.18 6.93 5.46
CA PHE A 3 13.91 6.81 6.19
C PHE A 3 13.63 7.98 7.14
N GLN A 4 14.67 8.57 7.74
CA GLN A 4 14.54 9.79 8.56
C GLN A 4 14.20 11.00 7.70
N ASP A 5 14.79 11.07 6.50
CA ASP A 5 14.53 12.15 5.53
C ASP A 5 13.09 12.09 5.02
N LEU A 6 12.57 10.89 4.71
CA LEU A 6 11.16 10.68 4.37
C LEU A 6 10.22 11.06 5.52
N ASN A 7 10.56 10.67 6.75
CA ASN A 7 9.72 10.93 7.91
C ASN A 7 9.67 12.41 8.32
N SER A 8 10.69 13.20 7.95
CA SER A 8 10.76 14.63 8.25
C SER A 8 10.27 15.53 7.10
N ASN A 9 10.01 14.96 5.91
CA ASN A 9 9.54 15.72 4.75
C ASN A 9 8.02 15.96 4.81
N PRO A 10 7.54 17.22 4.86
CA PRO A 10 6.12 17.53 5.00
C PRO A 10 5.26 17.16 3.77
N THR A 11 5.89 16.86 2.63
CA THR A 11 5.20 16.39 1.42
C THR A 11 4.73 14.94 1.55
N PHE A 12 5.37 14.15 2.42
CA PHE A 12 5.02 12.77 2.67
C PHE A 12 4.26 12.63 3.99
N ARG A 13 3.21 11.80 3.97
CA ARG A 13 2.51 11.39 5.19
C ARG A 13 2.70 9.90 5.38
N ILE A 14 3.37 9.51 6.47
CA ILE A 14 3.52 8.11 6.86
C ILE A 14 2.22 7.64 7.50
N LEU A 15 1.63 6.57 6.94
CA LEU A 15 0.42 5.95 7.47
C LEU A 15 0.80 4.75 8.36
N PRO A 16 0.21 4.62 9.55
CA PRO A 16 0.46 3.47 10.42
C PRO A 16 -0.22 2.21 9.87
N LEU A 17 0.34 1.05 10.21
CA LEU A 17 -0.37 -0.23 10.05
C LEU A 17 -1.37 -0.38 11.19
N THR A 18 -2.64 -0.07 10.92
CA THR A 18 -3.72 -0.20 11.91
C THR A 18 -4.34 -1.61 11.88
N TYR A 19 -5.23 -1.88 12.83
CA TYR A 19 -6.01 -3.12 12.84
C TYR A 19 -6.82 -3.31 11.56
N GLU A 20 -7.44 -2.26 11.04
CA GLU A 20 -8.25 -2.29 9.81
C GLU A 20 -7.39 -2.65 8.60
N VAL A 21 -6.18 -2.11 8.52
CA VAL A 21 -5.20 -2.47 7.48
C VAL A 21 -4.83 -3.95 7.61
N ALA A 22 -4.52 -4.42 8.82
CA ALA A 22 -4.15 -5.82 9.05
C ALA A 22 -5.30 -6.79 8.72
N LEU A 23 -6.54 -6.42 9.02
CA LEU A 23 -7.72 -7.19 8.65
C LEU A 23 -7.89 -7.25 7.11
N GLU A 24 -7.71 -6.13 6.43
CA GLU A 24 -7.82 -6.04 4.97
C GLU A 24 -6.74 -6.85 4.26
N VAL A 25 -5.51 -6.92 4.81
CA VAL A 25 -4.41 -7.76 4.30
C VAL A 25 -4.81 -9.22 4.11
N ALA A 26 -5.62 -9.76 5.03
CA ALA A 26 -6.08 -11.15 4.95
C ALA A 26 -6.97 -11.40 3.71
N SER A 27 -7.66 -10.38 3.21
CA SER A 27 -8.49 -10.49 1.99
C SER A 27 -7.69 -10.53 0.70
N LEU A 28 -6.43 -10.09 0.72
CA LEU A 28 -5.56 -9.92 -0.45
C LEU A 28 -4.66 -11.15 -0.70
N GLY A 29 -5.08 -12.35 -0.30
CA GLY A 29 -4.27 -13.58 -0.38
C GLY A 29 -3.79 -13.98 -1.79
N VAL A 30 -4.33 -13.37 -2.84
CA VAL A 30 -3.86 -13.54 -4.23
C VAL A 30 -2.50 -12.87 -4.49
N LEU A 31 -2.17 -11.80 -3.75
CA LEU A 31 -0.83 -11.21 -3.75
C LEU A 31 0.07 -12.07 -2.85
N ARG A 32 1.17 -12.59 -3.41
CA ARG A 32 2.05 -13.52 -2.70
C ARG A 32 2.93 -12.83 -1.67
N ASP A 33 3.38 -11.62 -1.98
CA ASP A 33 4.27 -10.88 -1.10
C ASP A 33 3.49 -10.22 0.06
N PRO A 34 3.95 -10.38 1.32
CA PRO A 34 3.28 -9.77 2.47
C PRO A 34 3.33 -8.24 2.48
N ALA A 35 4.39 -7.62 1.97
CA ALA A 35 4.50 -6.16 1.89
C ALA A 35 3.57 -5.60 0.81
N ASP A 36 3.47 -6.26 -0.36
CA ASP A 36 2.51 -5.87 -1.40
C ASP A 36 1.08 -5.89 -0.87
N ARG A 37 0.73 -6.92 -0.09
CA ARG A 37 -0.57 -6.99 0.57
C ARG A 37 -0.79 -5.84 1.54
N ALA A 38 0.20 -5.52 2.39
CA ALA A 38 0.10 -4.41 3.33
C ALA A 38 -0.06 -3.06 2.64
N ILE A 39 0.68 -2.81 1.55
CA ILE A 39 0.61 -1.58 0.77
C ILE A 39 -0.75 -1.46 0.07
N ALA A 40 -1.21 -2.50 -0.61
CA ALA A 40 -2.51 -2.50 -1.29
C ALA A 40 -3.69 -2.39 -0.30
N ALA A 41 -3.62 -3.08 0.84
CA ALA A 41 -4.61 -2.97 1.91
C ALA A 41 -4.67 -1.54 2.48
N THR A 42 -3.52 -0.92 2.75
CA THR A 42 -3.44 0.47 3.21
C THR A 42 -4.12 1.40 2.22
N ALA A 43 -3.84 1.25 0.92
CA ALA A 43 -4.48 2.04 -0.12
C ALA A 43 -6.00 1.83 -0.17
N ARG A 44 -6.50 0.58 -0.05
CA ARG A 44 -7.94 0.28 -0.03
C ARG A 44 -8.65 0.89 1.19
N VAL A 45 -8.12 0.66 2.40
CA VAL A 45 -8.69 1.18 3.66
C VAL A 45 -8.78 2.71 3.64
N HIS A 46 -7.72 3.38 3.16
CA HIS A 46 -7.67 4.83 3.09
C HIS A 46 -8.23 5.43 1.78
N ARG A 47 -8.79 4.60 0.88
CA ARG A 47 -9.35 5.00 -0.42
C ARG A 47 -8.38 5.82 -1.29
N LEU A 48 -7.12 5.39 -1.30
CA LEU A 48 -6.04 6.00 -2.09
C LEU A 48 -5.84 5.25 -3.41
N ARG A 49 -5.18 5.92 -4.37
CA ARG A 49 -4.61 5.27 -5.55
C ARG A 49 -3.16 4.89 -5.25
N LEU A 50 -2.76 3.68 -5.63
CA LEU A 50 -1.40 3.19 -5.46
C LEU A 50 -0.55 3.57 -6.68
N VAL A 51 0.53 4.33 -6.45
CA VAL A 51 1.56 4.55 -7.46
C VAL A 51 2.49 3.34 -7.48
N THR A 52 2.58 2.63 -8.60
CA THR A 52 3.43 1.45 -8.72
C THR A 52 3.77 1.14 -10.18
N SER A 53 4.97 0.63 -10.42
CA SER A 53 5.37 0.05 -11.71
C SER A 53 5.25 -1.48 -11.73
N ASP A 54 4.77 -2.11 -10.65
CA ASP A 54 4.61 -3.57 -10.60
C ASP A 54 3.38 -4.01 -11.39
N GLN A 55 3.64 -4.62 -12.55
CA GLN A 55 2.59 -5.10 -13.45
C GLN A 55 1.65 -6.13 -12.79
N ARG A 56 2.13 -6.92 -11.83
CA ARG A 56 1.28 -7.90 -11.14
C ARG A 56 0.19 -7.21 -10.32
N ILE A 57 0.51 -6.09 -9.68
CA ILE A 57 -0.45 -5.30 -8.91
C ILE A 57 -1.41 -4.58 -9.87
N ILE A 58 -0.89 -3.96 -10.94
CA ILE A 58 -1.68 -3.29 -11.97
C ILE A 58 -2.72 -4.25 -12.58
N ASP A 59 -2.27 -5.43 -13.03
CA ASP A 59 -3.12 -6.43 -13.68
C ASP A 59 -4.12 -7.07 -12.73
N SER A 60 -3.80 -7.14 -11.43
CA SER A 60 -4.70 -7.73 -10.43
C SER A 60 -6.01 -6.96 -10.26
N LYS A 61 -6.00 -5.64 -10.55
CA LYS A 61 -7.13 -4.71 -10.37
C LYS A 61 -7.71 -4.69 -8.94
N LEU A 62 -6.93 -5.17 -7.95
CA LEU A 62 -7.36 -5.25 -6.55
C LEU A 62 -7.41 -3.88 -5.86
N VAL A 63 -6.68 -2.91 -6.40
CA VAL A 63 -6.58 -1.55 -5.88
C VAL A 63 -6.52 -0.58 -7.07
N PRO A 64 -7.13 0.62 -7.00
CA PRO A 64 -6.93 1.66 -8.00
C PRO A 64 -5.45 2.06 -8.10
N VAL A 65 -4.91 2.13 -9.31
CA VAL A 65 -3.49 2.44 -9.55
C VAL A 65 -3.28 3.72 -10.33
N VAL A 66 -2.09 4.29 -10.19
CA VAL A 66 -1.48 5.26 -11.10
C VAL A 66 -0.14 4.67 -11.54
N GLU A 67 0.04 4.52 -12.84
CA GLU A 67 1.26 3.96 -13.46
C GLU A 67 2.35 5.02 -13.64
#